data_AF-A0A7J0HB39-F1
#
_entry.id   AF-A0A7J0HB39-F1
#
_cell.length_a   1.000
_cell.length_b   1.000
_cell.length_c   1.000
_cell.angle_alpha   90.00
_cell.angle_beta   90.00
_cell.angle_gamma   90.00
#
_symmetry.space_group_name_H-M   'P 1'
#
loop_
_entity.id
_entity.type
_entity.pdbx_description
1 polymer ?
#
loop_
_entity_poly.entity_id
_entity_poly.type
_entity_poly.pdbx_seq_one_letter_code
_entity_poly.pdbx_strand_id
1 'polypeptide(L)'
;MIVQDLDVLKKLSTTPSVGQEKIRQQGVYESLYRDILAGYAKWEFDPLDITNPFPENEGSVHIWQGYEDRIIPFRVNRYISEKLPWIRYHEVPDAGHLLIYNSDLCEAILRELLCR
;
A
#
# COMPACT_ATOMS: atom_id res chain seq x y z
N MET A 1 -6.48 12.09 -3.73
CA MET A 1 -5.91 12.19 -2.38
C MET A 1 -6.81 13.06 -1.53
N ILE A 2 -7.03 12.65 -0.29
CA ILE A 2 -7.81 13.42 0.71
C ILE A 2 -6.93 14.46 1.40
N VAL A 3 -7.52 15.36 2.20
CA VAL A 3 -6.77 16.42 2.91
C VAL A 3 -5.64 15.85 3.76
N GLN A 4 -5.90 14.76 4.49
CA GLN A 4 -4.89 14.07 5.29
C GLN A 4 -3.67 13.64 4.46
N ASP A 5 -3.88 13.04 3.28
CA ASP A 5 -2.79 12.63 2.38
C ASP A 5 -1.97 13.86 1.94
N LEU A 6 -2.64 14.97 1.62
CA LEU A 6 -1.98 16.21 1.18
C LEU A 6 -1.13 16.82 2.30
N ASP A 7 -1.61 16.78 3.55
CA ASP A 7 -0.86 17.25 4.70
C ASP A 7 0.38 16.38 4.96
N VAL A 8 0.27 15.06 4.78
CA VAL A 8 1.40 14.14 4.84
C VAL A 8 2.42 14.47 3.76
N LEU A 9 2.00 14.63 2.50
CA LEU A 9 2.89 15.00 1.40
C LEU A 9 3.59 16.33 1.66
N LYS A 10 2.88 17.32 2.20
CA LYS A 10 3.45 18.61 2.57
C LYS A 10 4.55 18.42 3.62
N LYS A 11 4.30 17.63 4.67
CA LYS A 11 5.33 17.31 5.69
C LYS A 11 6.54 16.60 5.05
N LEU A 12 6.31 15.57 4.24
CA LEU A 12 7.38 14.82 3.57
C LEU A 12 8.20 15.70 2.62
N SER A 13 7.59 16.69 1.97
CA SER A 13 8.30 17.61 1.08
C SER A 13 9.28 18.54 1.80
N THR A 14 9.14 18.72 3.12
CA THR A 14 10.05 19.57 3.90
C THR A 14 11.37 18.90 4.27
N THR A 15 11.48 17.58 4.09
CA THR A 15 12.70 16.83 4.36
C THR A 15 13.23 16.25 3.04
N PRO A 16 14.35 16.75 2.50
CA PRO A 16 14.96 16.17 1.31
C PRO A 16 15.31 14.71 1.58
N SER A 17 14.80 13.78 0.78
CA SER A 17 15.25 12.40 0.90
C SER A 17 16.64 12.28 0.28
N VAL A 18 17.51 11.47 0.91
CA VAL A 18 18.86 11.24 0.39
C VAL A 18 18.76 10.65 -1.02
N GLY A 19 19.40 11.27 -2.01
CA GLY A 19 19.41 10.80 -3.39
C GLY A 19 18.28 11.28 -4.29
N GLN A 20 17.44 12.25 -3.86
CA GLN A 20 16.38 12.81 -4.71
C GLN A 20 16.90 13.34 -6.05
N GLU A 21 18.10 13.90 -6.06
CA GLU A 21 18.75 14.41 -7.26
C GLU A 21 19.01 13.33 -8.30
N LYS A 22 19.13 12.06 -7.87
CA LYS A 22 19.42 10.93 -8.75
C LYS A 22 18.16 10.31 -9.37
N ILE A 23 16.98 10.55 -8.81
CA ILE A 23 15.71 9.96 -9.27
C ILE A 23 15.48 10.23 -10.76
N ARG A 24 15.86 11.41 -11.25
CA ARG A 24 15.66 11.83 -12.64
C ARG A 24 16.98 11.94 -13.43
N GLN A 25 18.06 11.31 -12.97
CA GLN A 25 19.39 11.45 -13.59
C GLN A 25 19.43 10.97 -15.04
N GLN A 26 18.53 10.05 -15.43
CA GLN A 26 18.40 9.51 -16.79
C GLN A 26 17.33 10.24 -17.64
N GLY A 27 16.76 11.33 -17.11
CA GLY A 27 15.68 12.08 -17.74
C GLY A 27 14.28 11.53 -17.42
N VAL A 28 13.25 12.31 -17.73
CA VAL A 28 11.85 12.00 -17.37
C VAL A 28 11.35 10.70 -18.02
N TYR A 29 11.81 10.41 -19.24
CA TYR A 29 11.37 9.22 -19.98
C TYR A 29 11.84 7.92 -19.31
N GLU A 30 13.15 7.79 -19.10
CA GLU A 30 13.74 6.58 -18.52
C GLU A 30 13.44 6.42 -17.02
N SER A 31 13.19 7.53 -16.31
CA SER A 31 12.90 7.49 -14.88
C SER A 31 11.40 7.40 -14.57
N LEU A 32 10.55 8.26 -15.13
CA LEU A 32 9.13 8.32 -14.75
C LEU A 32 8.25 7.48 -15.68
N TYR A 33 8.38 7.66 -17.00
CA TYR A 33 7.47 7.01 -17.94
C TYR A 33 7.71 5.51 -18.00
N ARG A 34 8.99 5.09 -17.97
CA ARG A 34 9.34 3.68 -17.92
C ARG A 34 8.86 3.00 -16.64
N ASP A 35 8.95 3.65 -15.49
CA ASP A 35 8.41 3.14 -14.22
C ASP A 35 6.89 2.95 -14.29
N ILE A 36 6.16 3.91 -14.87
CA ILE A 36 4.71 3.78 -15.08
C ILE A 36 4.41 2.61 -16.02
N LEU A 37 5.13 2.50 -17.15
CA LEU A 37 4.94 1.41 -18.10
C LEU A 37 5.20 0.04 -17.46
N ALA A 38 6.23 -0.08 -16.63
CA ALA A 38 6.52 -1.31 -15.88
C ALA A 38 5.45 -1.61 -14.83
N GLY A 39 5.01 -0.60 -14.06
CA GLY A 39 4.00 -0.76 -13.02
C GLY A 39 2.65 -1.25 -13.56
N TYR A 40 2.24 -0.76 -14.74
CA TYR A 40 0.98 -1.12 -15.39
C TYR A 40 1.14 -2.16 -16.52
N ALA A 41 2.32 -2.75 -16.67
CA ALA A 41 2.53 -3.82 -17.65
C ALA A 41 1.70 -5.06 -17.28
N LYS A 42 1.65 -6.02 -18.19
CA LYS A 42 1.21 -7.37 -17.83
C LYS A 42 2.31 -8.04 -17.02
N TRP A 43 2.00 -8.44 -15.80
CA TRP A 43 2.89 -9.22 -14.95
C TRP A 43 2.70 -10.72 -15.21
N GLU A 44 3.75 -11.49 -14.96
CA GLU A 44 3.75 -12.95 -15.14
C GLU A 44 3.10 -13.71 -13.98
N PHE A 45 2.71 -13.00 -12.92
CA PHE A 45 2.02 -13.55 -11.75
C PHE A 45 0.75 -12.77 -11.44
N ASP A 46 -0.25 -13.47 -10.91
CA ASP A 46 -1.46 -12.88 -10.34
C ASP A 46 -1.43 -13.05 -8.81
N PRO A 47 -1.71 -12.00 -8.01
CA PRO A 47 -1.85 -12.14 -6.56
C PRO A 47 -2.81 -13.26 -6.15
N LEU A 48 -3.82 -13.57 -6.96
CA LEU A 48 -4.80 -14.64 -6.74
C LEU A 48 -4.22 -16.05 -6.82
N ASP A 49 -3.04 -16.22 -7.43
CA ASP A 49 -2.36 -17.52 -7.54
C ASP A 49 -1.53 -17.85 -6.29
N ILE A 50 -1.46 -16.94 -5.31
CA ILE A 50 -0.69 -17.13 -4.08
C ILE A 50 -1.42 -18.12 -3.15
N THR A 51 -0.74 -19.20 -2.80
CA THR A 51 -1.21 -20.16 -1.79
C THR A 51 -1.00 -19.61 -0.38
N ASN A 52 -1.81 -20.06 0.59
CA ASN A 52 -1.68 -19.64 1.98
C ASN A 52 -0.24 -19.92 2.47
N PRO A 53 0.55 -18.89 2.82
CA PRO A 53 1.92 -19.08 3.30
C PRO A 53 1.99 -19.65 4.73
N PHE A 54 0.87 -19.66 5.47
CA PHE A 54 0.79 -20.13 6.85
C PHE A 54 -0.34 -21.17 7.01
N PRO A 55 -0.20 -22.38 6.44
CA PRO A 55 -1.23 -23.40 6.49
C PRO A 55 -1.47 -23.96 7.90
N GLU A 56 -0.46 -23.94 8.78
CA GLU A 56 -0.54 -24.44 10.15
C GLU A 56 -0.84 -23.33 11.18
N ASN A 57 -1.34 -22.18 10.70
CA ASN A 57 -1.65 -21.00 11.51
C ASN A 57 -0.45 -20.42 12.29
N GLU A 58 0.79 -20.68 11.82
CA GLU A 58 2.01 -20.13 12.41
C GLU A 58 2.16 -18.61 12.17
N GLY A 59 1.34 -18.03 11.29
CA GLY A 59 1.32 -16.62 10.95
C GLY A 59 -0.03 -16.15 10.43
N SER A 60 -0.11 -14.87 10.07
CA SER A 60 -1.29 -14.30 9.41
C SER A 60 -0.87 -13.21 8.42
N VAL A 61 -1.61 -13.10 7.32
CA VAL A 61 -1.44 -12.02 6.34
C VAL A 61 -2.61 -11.07 6.48
N HIS A 62 -2.32 -9.78 6.51
CA HIS A 62 -3.31 -8.73 6.70
C HIS A 62 -3.16 -7.65 5.63
N ILE A 63 -4.27 -7.10 5.15
CA ILE A 63 -4.30 -5.95 4.27
C ILE A 63 -5.13 -4.86 4.93
N TRP A 64 -4.54 -3.68 5.14
CA TRP A 64 -5.24 -2.46 5.52
C TRP A 64 -5.40 -1.56 4.31
N GLN A 65 -6.63 -1.19 4.00
CA GLN A 65 -6.98 -0.34 2.86
C GLN A 65 -7.71 0.91 3.33
N GLY A 66 -7.20 2.07 2.94
CA GLY A 66 -7.94 3.31 3.08
C GLY A 66 -9.16 3.32 2.16
N TYR A 67 -10.35 3.50 2.70
CA TYR A 67 -11.58 3.49 1.92
C TYR A 67 -11.65 4.68 0.94
N GLU A 68 -11.03 5.79 1.31
CA GLU A 68 -10.93 7.03 0.52
C GLU A 68 -9.66 7.09 -0.35
N ASP A 69 -8.95 5.97 -0.52
CA ASP A 69 -7.81 5.87 -1.43
C ASP A 69 -8.26 6.13 -2.88
N ARG A 70 -7.68 7.18 -3.47
CA ARG A 70 -7.98 7.62 -4.85
C ARG A 70 -6.93 7.17 -5.87
N ILE A 71 -5.91 6.43 -5.43
CA ILE A 71 -4.87 5.85 -6.27
C ILE A 71 -5.21 4.40 -6.54
N ILE A 72 -5.46 3.62 -5.47
CA ILE A 72 -5.83 2.21 -5.56
C ILE A 72 -7.28 2.03 -5.08
N PRO A 73 -8.23 1.68 -5.95
CA PRO A 73 -9.62 1.47 -5.55
C PRO A 73 -9.74 0.31 -4.55
N PHE A 74 -10.42 0.55 -3.41
CA PHE A 74 -10.58 -0.47 -2.35
C PHE A 74 -11.15 -1.80 -2.87
N ARG A 75 -11.98 -1.75 -3.93
CA ARG A 75 -12.62 -2.92 -4.55
C ARG A 75 -11.60 -3.97 -5.00
N VAL A 76 -10.39 -3.56 -5.39
CA VAL A 76 -9.32 -4.48 -5.79
C VAL A 76 -8.91 -5.35 -4.61
N ASN A 77 -8.55 -4.73 -3.49
CA ASN A 77 -8.10 -5.45 -2.30
C ASN A 77 -9.23 -6.24 -1.62
N ARG A 78 -10.47 -5.73 -1.69
CA ARG A 78 -11.65 -6.50 -1.28
C ARG A 78 -11.81 -7.77 -2.11
N TYR A 79 -11.76 -7.66 -3.44
CA TYR A 79 -11.87 -8.80 -4.33
C TYR A 79 -10.75 -9.84 -4.12
N ILE A 80 -9.50 -9.39 -3.95
CA ILE A 80 -8.37 -10.27 -3.63
C ILE A 80 -8.63 -11.05 -2.33
N SER A 81 -9.08 -10.35 -1.28
CA SER A 81 -9.32 -10.96 0.03
C SER A 81 -10.53 -11.92 0.04
N GLU A 82 -11.55 -11.66 -0.79
CA GLU A 82 -12.66 -12.59 -1.00
C GLU A 82 -12.22 -13.89 -1.69
N LYS A 83 -11.23 -13.81 -2.58
CA LYS A 83 -10.67 -14.97 -3.28
C LYS A 83 -9.63 -15.72 -2.46
N LEU A 84 -8.92 -15.02 -1.58
CA LEU A 84 -7.85 -15.55 -0.73
C LEU A 84 -8.28 -15.44 0.74
N PRO A 85 -9.11 -16.37 1.26
CA PRO A 85 -9.72 -16.25 2.58
C PRO A 85 -8.73 -16.31 3.75
N TRP A 86 -7.46 -16.64 3.48
CA TRP A 86 -6.37 -16.59 4.46
C TRP A 86 -5.87 -15.16 4.71
N ILE A 87 -6.27 -14.18 3.89
CA ILE A 87 -5.98 -12.75 4.09
C ILE A 87 -7.03 -12.15 5.03
N ARG A 88 -6.57 -11.52 6.11
CA ARG A 88 -7.42 -10.69 6.99
C ARG A 88 -7.50 -9.27 6.42
N TYR A 89 -8.66 -8.90 5.91
CA TYR A 89 -8.86 -7.61 5.27
C TYR A 89 -9.51 -6.58 6.20
N HIS A 90 -8.94 -5.38 6.21
CA HIS A 90 -9.34 -4.27 7.07
C HIS A 90 -9.56 -3.02 6.22
N GLU A 91 -10.79 -2.53 6.17
CA GLU A 91 -11.11 -1.25 5.55
C GLU A 91 -11.08 -0.14 6.60
N VAL A 92 -10.44 0.97 6.25
CA VAL A 92 -10.27 2.13 7.13
C VAL A 92 -11.08 3.29 6.54
N PRO A 93 -12.30 3.58 7.07
CA PRO A 93 -13.26 4.50 6.45
C PRO A 93 -12.71 5.89 6.14
N ASP A 94 -11.95 6.48 7.05
CA ASP A 94 -11.48 7.87 6.94
C ASP A 94 -10.03 8.00 6.42
N ALA A 95 -9.43 6.90 5.95
CA ALA A 95 -8.05 6.90 5.48
C ALA A 95 -7.95 6.91 3.95
N GLY A 96 -6.97 7.65 3.46
CA GLY A 96 -6.58 7.70 2.06
C GLY A 96 -5.42 6.77 1.72
N HIS A 97 -4.67 7.11 0.68
CA HIS A 97 -3.56 6.29 0.20
C HIS A 97 -2.38 6.25 1.18
N LEU A 98 -2.17 7.35 1.92
CA LEU A 98 -1.02 7.51 2.81
C LEU A 98 -1.34 7.11 4.27
N LEU A 99 -2.24 6.14 4.43
CA LEU A 99 -2.71 5.65 5.75
C LEU A 99 -1.57 5.23 6.68
N ILE A 100 -0.45 4.74 6.14
CA ILE A 100 0.75 4.33 6.89
C ILE A 100 1.42 5.47 7.68
N TYR A 101 1.12 6.73 7.35
CA TYR A 101 1.64 7.89 8.07
C TYR A 101 0.75 8.35 9.22
N ASN A 102 -0.37 7.66 9.47
CA ASN A 102 -1.21 7.89 10.65
C ASN A 102 -0.66 7.08 11.84
N SER A 103 -0.17 7.77 12.89
CA SER A 103 0.41 7.14 14.08
C SER A 103 -0.57 6.23 14.82
N ASP A 104 -1.82 6.65 14.93
CA ASP A 104 -2.84 5.94 15.70
C ASP A 104 -3.21 4.64 14.98
N LEU A 105 -3.29 4.69 13.64
CA LEU A 105 -3.50 3.52 12.82
C LEU A 105 -2.31 2.56 12.88
N CYS A 106 -1.07 3.07 12.83
CA CYS A 106 0.13 2.25 13.01
C CYS A 106 0.15 1.54 14.37
N GLU A 107 -0.23 2.24 15.45
CA GLU A 107 -0.35 1.62 16.77
C GLU A 107 -1.41 0.52 16.77
N ALA A 108 -2.59 0.77 16.19
CA ALA A 108 -3.65 -0.23 16.08
C ALA A 108 -3.22 -1.47 15.27
N ILE A 109 -2.50 -1.28 14.16
CA ILE A 109 -1.92 -2.36 13.35
C ILE A 109 -0.93 -3.18 14.18
N LEU A 110 -0.01 -2.52 14.89
CA LEU A 110 0.98 -3.22 15.73
C LEU A 110 0.32 -4.00 16.87
N ARG A 111 -0.72 -3.45 17.50
CA ARG A 111 -1.50 -4.14 18.53
C ARG A 111 -2.19 -5.38 17.95
N GLU A 112 -2.83 -5.28 16.79
CA GLU A 112 -3.46 -6.43 16.12
C GLU A 112 -2.44 -7.53 15.76
N LEU A 113 -1.22 -7.16 15.36
CA LEU A 113 -0.19 -8.11 14.97
C LEU A 113 0.54 -8.75 16.17
N LEU A 114 0.78 -8.00 17.24
CA LEU A 114 1.67 -8.42 18.34
C LEU A 114 0.93 -8.76 19.63
N CYS A 115 -0.23 -8.15 19.88
CA CYS A 115 -1.05 -8.39 21.06
C CYS A 115 -2.17 -9.37 20.70
N ARG A 116 -1.80 -10.64 20.52
CA ARG A 116 -2.75 -11.75 20.42
C ARG A 116 -3.26 -12.17 21.79
#